data_AF-A0A6G8QDR6-F1
#
_entry.id   AF-A0A6G8QDR6-F1
#
_cell.length_a   1.000
_cell.length_b   1.000
_cell.length_c   1.000
_cell.angle_alpha   90.00
_cell.angle_beta   90.00
_cell.angle_gamma   90.00
#
_symmetry.space_group_name_H-M   'P 1'
#
loop_
_entity.id
_entity.type
_entity.pdbx_description
1 polymer ?
#
loop_
_entity_poly.entity_id
_entity_poly.type
_entity_poly.pdbx_seq_one_letter_code
_entity_poly.pdbx_strand_id
1 'polypeptide(L)'
;MAEEVLVDPAVSRAKFDREVAQYREREDEYVRRGWFLVKAEYPEVFVVFGAPQLSPPALVFGALLDFTDYDLWPPSVKLVNPFTKEPYKNKDLPRRLPRQPTVPADQALAGQVQFIQPQDLMVAHDPEDVPFLCIPGVREYHEHPAHSGDSWLLHKDSGEGTLYFLLDQIHRYGVQPIAAYNVVMQPIIQYAQNELPE
;
A
#
# COMPACT_ATOMS: atom_id res chain seq x y z
N MET A 1 21.23 -8.13 -10.71
CA MET A 1 21.00 -9.00 -11.88
C MET A 1 20.12 -8.21 -12.82
N ALA A 2 20.43 -8.15 -14.11
CA ALA A 2 19.59 -7.43 -15.07
C ALA A 2 18.25 -8.18 -15.18
N GLU A 3 17.15 -7.49 -14.91
CA GLU A 3 15.78 -8.02 -15.06
C GLU A 3 15.58 -8.33 -16.55
N GLU A 4 15.21 -9.58 -16.86
CA GLU A 4 15.05 -10.04 -18.24
C GLU A 4 13.79 -9.40 -18.81
N VAL A 5 13.96 -8.50 -19.77
CA VAL A 5 12.84 -7.82 -20.44
C VAL A 5 12.19 -8.80 -21.41
N LEU A 6 10.96 -9.21 -21.10
CA LEU A 6 10.22 -10.26 -21.83
C LEU A 6 9.20 -9.68 -22.82
N VAL A 7 8.79 -8.42 -22.64
CA VAL A 7 7.89 -7.69 -23.54
C VAL A 7 8.68 -6.59 -24.25
N ASP A 8 8.27 -6.24 -25.47
CA ASP A 8 8.77 -5.02 -26.11
C ASP A 8 8.57 -3.81 -25.16
N PRO A 9 9.65 -3.14 -24.71
CA PRO A 9 9.56 -1.98 -23.82
C PRO A 9 8.60 -0.90 -24.30
N ALA A 10 8.42 -0.78 -25.63
CA ALA A 10 7.50 0.20 -26.21
C ALA A 10 6.03 -0.09 -25.86
N VAL A 11 5.64 -1.37 -25.76
CA VAL A 11 4.27 -1.77 -25.42
C VAL A 11 3.98 -1.49 -23.94
N SER A 12 4.87 -1.92 -23.04
CA SER A 12 4.73 -1.67 -21.60
C SER A 12 4.79 -0.17 -21.30
N ARG A 13 5.66 0.58 -21.99
CA ARG A 13 5.72 2.05 -21.90
C ARG A 13 4.43 2.71 -22.36
N ALA A 14 3.88 2.32 -23.52
CA ALA A 14 2.62 2.89 -24.01
C ALA A 14 1.45 2.65 -23.04
N LYS A 15 1.41 1.47 -22.39
CA LYS A 15 0.41 1.17 -21.36
C LYS A 15 0.65 1.98 -20.09
N PHE A 16 1.89 2.07 -19.62
CA PHE A 16 2.28 2.93 -18.50
C PHE A 16 1.86 4.38 -18.74
N ASP A 17 2.18 4.95 -19.91
CA ASP A 17 1.87 6.33 -20.26
C ASP A 17 0.35 6.57 -20.22
N ARG A 18 -0.45 5.58 -20.65
CA ARG A 18 -1.92 5.63 -20.54
C ARG A 18 -2.40 5.63 -19.09
N GLU A 19 -1.84 4.78 -18.22
CA GLU A 19 -2.18 4.77 -16.79
C GLU A 19 -1.86 6.10 -16.12
N VAL A 20 -0.70 6.68 -16.42
CA VAL A 20 -0.29 8.00 -15.90
C VAL A 20 -1.20 9.10 -16.44
N ALA A 21 -1.53 9.07 -17.74
CA ALA A 21 -2.46 10.05 -18.33
C ALA A 21 -3.84 10.01 -17.65
N GLN A 22 -4.40 8.82 -17.46
CA GLN A 22 -5.69 8.64 -16.76
C GLN A 22 -5.62 9.13 -15.31
N TYR A 23 -4.49 8.91 -14.61
CA TYR A 23 -4.29 9.47 -13.28
C TYR A 23 -4.34 11.01 -13.31
N ARG A 24 -3.61 11.62 -14.24
CA ARG A 24 -3.49 13.09 -14.36
C ARG A 24 -4.82 13.77 -14.68
N GLU A 25 -5.73 13.10 -15.40
CA GLU A 25 -7.09 13.61 -15.66
C GLU A 25 -7.91 13.85 -14.38
N ARG A 26 -7.59 13.15 -13.27
CA ARG A 26 -8.31 13.23 -12.00
C ARG A 26 -7.40 13.59 -10.81
N GLU A 27 -6.22 14.13 -11.09
CA GLU A 27 -5.20 14.41 -10.07
C GLU A 27 -5.72 15.29 -8.93
N ASP A 28 -6.49 16.33 -9.23
CA ASP A 28 -7.09 17.21 -8.22
C ASP A 28 -8.00 16.45 -7.24
N GLU A 29 -8.72 15.42 -7.70
CA GLU A 29 -9.52 14.56 -6.84
C GLU A 29 -8.64 13.69 -5.95
N TYR A 30 -7.59 13.11 -6.54
CA TYR A 30 -6.65 12.24 -5.82
C TYR A 30 -5.85 13.01 -4.76
N VAL A 31 -5.42 14.24 -5.06
CA VAL A 31 -4.78 15.13 -4.09
C VAL A 31 -5.70 15.44 -2.92
N ARG A 32 -7.00 15.69 -3.16
CA ARG A 32 -7.99 15.88 -2.08
C ARG A 32 -8.20 14.62 -1.23
N ARG A 33 -8.04 13.43 -1.83
CA ARG A 33 -8.01 12.13 -1.11
C ARG A 33 -6.68 11.88 -0.39
N GLY A 34 -5.67 12.73 -0.56
CA GLY A 34 -4.36 12.60 0.05
C GLY A 34 -3.35 11.80 -0.77
N TRP A 35 -3.56 11.59 -2.07
CA TRP A 35 -2.60 10.90 -2.94
C TRP A 35 -1.80 11.93 -3.71
N PHE A 36 -0.47 11.88 -3.58
CA PHE A 36 0.42 12.82 -4.22
C PHE A 36 1.35 12.06 -5.17
N LEU A 37 1.15 12.20 -6.47
CA LEU A 37 2.03 11.62 -7.49
C LEU A 37 3.32 12.43 -7.59
N VAL A 38 4.36 11.99 -6.89
CA VAL A 38 5.65 12.69 -6.77
C VAL A 38 6.56 12.40 -7.96
N LYS A 39 6.54 11.17 -8.49
CA LYS A 39 7.32 10.78 -9.68
C LYS A 39 6.52 9.81 -10.54
N ALA A 40 6.58 9.99 -11.86
CA ALA A 40 6.02 9.09 -12.86
C ALA A 40 6.96 9.05 -14.06
N GLU A 41 7.92 8.13 -14.04
CA GLU A 41 8.91 7.95 -15.10
C GLU A 41 9.08 6.45 -15.34
N TYR A 42 8.69 5.95 -16.51
CA TYR A 42 8.71 4.52 -16.80
C TYR A 42 10.08 3.88 -16.46
N PRO A 43 10.08 2.72 -15.76
CA PRO A 43 8.92 1.93 -15.34
C PRO A 43 8.34 2.31 -13.96
N GLU A 44 8.84 3.36 -13.32
CA GLU A 44 8.58 3.66 -11.91
C GLU A 44 7.51 4.73 -11.71
N VAL A 45 6.60 4.48 -10.78
CA VAL A 45 5.69 5.48 -10.19
C VAL A 45 5.91 5.54 -8.68
N PHE A 46 6.05 6.75 -8.15
CA PHE A 46 6.14 7.00 -6.72
C PHE A 46 5.02 7.93 -6.27
N VAL A 47 4.17 7.41 -5.39
CA VAL A 47 3.03 8.12 -4.80
C VAL A 47 3.19 8.21 -3.29
N VAL A 48 2.96 9.39 -2.73
CA VAL A 48 2.89 9.59 -1.27
C VAL A 48 1.43 9.63 -0.84
N PHE A 49 1.12 8.94 0.25
CA PHE A 49 -0.19 8.90 0.86
C PHE A 49 -0.22 9.72 2.15
N GLY A 50 -1.10 10.72 2.18
CA GLY A 50 -1.45 11.49 3.36
C GLY A 50 -2.86 11.18 3.84
N ALA A 51 -3.13 11.48 5.11
CA ALA A 51 -4.42 11.39 5.76
C ALA A 51 -5.00 12.81 5.99
N PRO A 52 -5.62 13.44 4.97
CA PRO A 52 -6.17 14.79 5.07
C PRO A 52 -7.35 14.90 6.05
N GLN A 53 -7.97 13.77 6.42
CA GLN A 53 -9.02 13.70 7.42
C GLN A 53 -8.53 13.91 8.86
N LEU A 54 -7.22 13.86 9.10
CA LEU A 54 -6.62 14.15 10.41
C LEU A 54 -6.44 15.67 10.61
N SER A 55 -6.43 16.08 11.88
CA SER A 55 -6.14 17.46 12.28
C SER A 55 -5.03 17.48 13.34
N PRO A 56 -3.79 17.92 12.99
CA PRO A 56 -3.35 18.34 11.66
C PRO A 56 -3.27 17.17 10.65
N PRO A 57 -3.31 17.40 9.32
CA PRO A 57 -3.05 16.36 8.34
C PRO A 57 -1.65 15.75 8.49
N ALA A 58 -1.48 14.46 8.17
CA ALA A 58 -0.18 13.78 8.20
C ALA A 58 0.11 12.99 6.93
N LEU A 59 1.40 12.84 6.60
CA LEU A 59 1.89 11.84 5.66
C LEU A 59 1.99 10.49 6.38
N VAL A 60 1.52 9.43 5.73
CA VAL A 60 1.45 8.08 6.34
C VAL A 60 2.59 7.21 5.81
N PHE A 61 2.68 7.04 4.50
CA PHE A 61 3.73 6.27 3.81
C PHE A 61 3.79 6.63 2.31
N GLY A 62 4.78 6.12 1.60
CA GLY A 62 4.81 6.11 0.13
C GLY A 62 4.51 4.72 -0.44
N ALA A 63 4.12 4.68 -1.72
CA ALA A 63 4.07 3.47 -2.52
C ALA A 63 4.96 3.65 -3.75
N LEU A 64 5.83 2.66 -3.97
CA LEU A 64 6.66 2.54 -5.15
C LEU A 64 6.09 1.43 -6.03
N LEU A 65 5.74 1.77 -7.27
CA LEU A 65 5.20 0.85 -8.25
C LEU A 65 6.19 0.69 -9.41
N ASP A 66 6.41 -0.55 -9.83
CA ASP A 66 7.29 -0.90 -10.95
C ASP A 66 6.47 -1.61 -12.04
N PHE A 67 6.43 -0.98 -13.21
CA PHE A 67 5.71 -1.41 -14.42
C PHE A 67 6.62 -2.09 -15.46
N THR A 68 7.77 -2.64 -15.05
CA THR A 68 8.61 -3.48 -15.92
C THR A 68 7.79 -4.67 -16.43
N ASP A 69 7.87 -4.92 -17.74
CA ASP A 69 7.07 -5.92 -18.48
C ASP A 69 5.55 -5.85 -18.25
N TYR A 70 5.04 -4.64 -17.96
CA TYR A 70 3.60 -4.42 -17.77
C TYR A 70 2.79 -4.89 -18.98
N ASP A 71 1.67 -5.57 -18.70
CA ASP A 71 0.81 -6.40 -19.57
C ASP A 71 1.10 -7.90 -19.52
N LEU A 72 2.38 -8.28 -19.56
CA LEU A 72 2.76 -9.67 -19.34
C LEU A 72 2.78 -10.00 -17.85
N TRP A 73 3.24 -9.06 -17.04
CA TRP A 73 3.24 -9.13 -15.59
C TRP A 73 2.42 -7.98 -14.99
N PRO A 74 1.82 -8.18 -13.81
CA PRO A 74 1.29 -7.07 -13.05
C PRO A 74 2.42 -6.17 -12.53
N PRO A 75 2.11 -4.93 -12.12
CA PRO A 75 3.10 -4.08 -11.46
C PRO A 75 3.53 -4.67 -10.11
N SER A 76 4.81 -4.51 -9.77
CA SER A 76 5.28 -4.72 -8.40
C SER A 76 4.88 -3.52 -7.54
N VAL A 77 4.54 -3.76 -6.27
CA VAL A 77 4.12 -2.71 -5.33
C VAL A 77 4.85 -2.85 -4.01
N LYS A 78 5.52 -1.79 -3.57
CA LYS A 78 6.22 -1.72 -2.28
C LYS A 78 5.76 -0.52 -1.48
N LEU A 79 5.43 -0.72 -0.21
CA LEU A 79 5.27 0.39 0.74
C LEU A 79 6.65 0.86 1.19
N VAL A 80 6.89 2.16 1.09
CA VAL A 80 8.20 2.78 1.32
C VAL A 80 8.08 3.97 2.25
N ASN A 81 9.18 4.36 2.86
CA ASN A 81 9.27 5.63 3.56
C ASN A 81 9.01 6.79 2.58
N PRO A 82 8.08 7.72 2.88
CA PRO A 82 7.69 8.77 1.93
C PRO A 82 8.78 9.81 1.66
N PHE A 83 9.83 9.85 2.48
CA PHE A 83 10.96 10.78 2.35
C PHE A 83 12.21 10.10 1.78
N THR A 84 12.54 8.89 2.23
CA THR A 84 13.76 8.18 1.79
C THR A 84 13.54 7.21 0.63
N LYS A 85 12.29 6.84 0.35
CA LYS A 85 11.87 5.80 -0.62
C LYS A 85 12.39 4.39 -0.30
N GLU A 86 12.95 4.19 0.89
CA GLU A 86 13.38 2.87 1.34
C GLU A 86 12.16 1.99 1.65
N PRO A 87 12.09 0.76 1.13
CA PRO A 87 11.02 -0.18 1.47
C PRO A 87 10.98 -0.48 2.96
N TYR A 88 9.77 -0.52 3.52
CA TYR A 88 9.59 -0.95 4.90
C TYR A 88 9.84 -2.46 5.01
N LYS A 89 10.51 -2.87 6.07
CA LYS A 89 10.47 -4.25 6.53
C LYS A 89 9.14 -4.52 7.20
N ASN A 90 8.75 -5.79 7.30
CA ASN A 90 7.49 -6.20 7.87
C ASN A 90 7.31 -5.69 9.31
N LYS A 91 8.36 -5.71 10.14
CA LYS A 91 8.34 -5.16 11.50
C LYS A 91 8.22 -3.63 11.57
N ASP A 92 8.66 -2.92 10.53
CA ASP A 92 8.78 -1.47 10.49
C ASP A 92 7.59 -0.81 9.76
N LEU A 93 6.61 -1.61 9.32
CA LEU A 93 5.42 -1.09 8.65
C LEU A 93 4.71 -0.07 9.55
N PRO A 94 4.50 1.18 9.09
CA PRO A 94 3.82 2.20 9.88
C PRO A 94 2.36 1.82 10.13
N ARG A 95 1.78 1.01 9.25
CA ARG A 95 0.41 0.51 9.38
C ARG A 95 0.25 -0.87 8.75
N ARG A 96 -0.56 -1.69 9.44
CA ARG A 96 -1.11 -2.95 8.94
C ARG A 96 -2.36 -2.62 8.10
N LEU A 97 -2.56 -3.26 6.96
CA LEU A 97 -3.67 -3.02 6.02
C LEU A 97 -4.71 -4.16 6.18
N PRO A 98 -5.51 -4.18 7.26
CA PRO A 98 -6.46 -5.27 7.49
C PRO A 98 -7.52 -5.28 6.38
N ARG A 99 -7.72 -6.44 5.76
CA ARG A 99 -8.94 -6.67 4.98
C ARG A 99 -10.14 -6.47 5.90
N GLN A 100 -11.08 -5.64 5.47
CA GLN A 100 -12.38 -5.62 6.12
C GLN A 100 -13.07 -6.95 5.81
N PRO A 101 -13.52 -7.72 6.82
CA PRO A 101 -14.32 -8.90 6.57
C PRO A 101 -15.62 -8.48 5.88
N THR A 102 -15.81 -8.91 4.64
CA THR A 102 -17.12 -8.87 3.98
C THR A 102 -17.97 -9.94 4.66
N VAL A 103 -18.74 -9.55 5.68
CA VAL A 103 -19.75 -10.45 6.27
C VAL A 103 -20.95 -10.45 5.31
N PRO A 104 -21.31 -11.59 4.70
CA PRO A 104 -22.52 -11.68 3.90
C PRO A 104 -23.74 -11.30 4.75
N ALA A 105 -24.64 -10.48 4.21
CA ALA A 105 -25.76 -9.91 4.98
C ALA A 105 -26.69 -10.99 5.57
N ASP A 106 -26.78 -12.15 4.94
CA ASP A 106 -27.49 -13.35 5.39
C ASP A 106 -26.84 -14.00 6.62
N GLN A 107 -25.51 -13.96 6.75
CA GLN A 107 -24.79 -14.47 7.91
C GLN A 107 -24.81 -13.51 9.12
N ALA A 108 -24.92 -12.21 8.88
CA ALA A 108 -25.06 -11.20 9.94
C ALA A 108 -26.39 -11.37 10.72
N LEU A 109 -27.45 -11.83 10.05
CA LEU A 109 -28.77 -12.10 10.65
C LEU A 109 -28.82 -13.39 11.48
N ALA A 110 -27.94 -14.36 11.23
CA ALA A 110 -27.99 -15.68 11.86
C ALA A 110 -27.29 -15.77 13.23
N GLY A 111 -26.70 -14.67 13.73
CA GLY A 111 -25.98 -14.64 15.02
C GLY A 111 -24.73 -15.53 15.07
N GLN A 112 -24.37 -16.19 13.96
CA GLN A 112 -23.16 -16.98 13.79
C GLN A 112 -22.07 -16.14 13.13
N VAL A 113 -21.67 -15.06 13.79
CA VAL A 113 -20.45 -14.36 13.37
C VAL A 113 -19.28 -15.22 13.85
N GLN A 114 -18.79 -16.11 13.00
CA GLN A 114 -17.47 -16.67 13.21
C GLN A 114 -16.50 -15.49 13.28
N PHE A 115 -15.65 -15.46 14.33
CA PHE A 115 -14.59 -14.47 14.45
C PHE A 115 -13.57 -14.70 13.33
N ILE A 116 -13.84 -14.16 12.14
CA ILE A 116 -12.87 -14.11 11.06
C ILE A 116 -11.80 -13.12 11.51
N GLN A 117 -10.64 -13.65 11.88
CA GLN A 117 -9.46 -12.83 12.16
C GLN A 117 -9.20 -11.95 10.93
N PRO A 118 -9.11 -10.61 11.09
CA PRO A 118 -8.84 -9.73 9.97
C PRO A 118 -7.47 -10.10 9.38
N GLN A 119 -7.46 -10.54 8.13
CA GLN A 119 -6.23 -10.88 7.42
C GLN A 119 -5.59 -9.59 6.91
N ASP A 120 -4.33 -9.36 7.25
CA ASP A 120 -3.56 -8.22 6.72
C ASP A 120 -3.30 -8.42 5.22
N LEU A 121 -3.34 -7.33 4.46
CA LEU A 121 -2.95 -7.29 3.06
C LEU A 121 -1.43 -7.24 2.90
N MET A 122 -0.67 -6.74 3.87
CA MET A 122 0.78 -6.75 3.81
C MET A 122 1.32 -8.06 4.41
N VAL A 123 1.89 -8.92 3.56
CA VAL A 123 2.33 -10.27 3.93
C VAL A 123 3.83 -10.45 3.71
N ALA A 124 4.50 -11.10 4.65
CA ALA A 124 5.90 -11.48 4.62
C ALA A 124 6.11 -12.78 5.42
N HIS A 125 7.19 -13.50 5.15
CA HIS A 125 7.57 -14.70 5.91
C HIS A 125 8.28 -14.35 7.22
N ASP A 126 9.24 -13.43 7.18
CA ASP A 126 10.03 -12.99 8.33
C ASP A 126 9.74 -11.51 8.70
N PRO A 127 9.92 -11.11 9.98
CA PRO A 127 9.88 -9.69 10.38
C PRO A 127 10.87 -8.78 9.62
N GLU A 128 12.00 -9.32 9.16
CA GLU A 128 13.02 -8.57 8.42
C GLU A 128 12.77 -8.48 6.91
N ASP A 129 11.84 -9.27 6.39
CA ASP A 129 11.50 -9.28 4.97
C ASP A 129 10.71 -8.01 4.58
N VAL A 130 10.83 -7.61 3.32
CA VAL A 130 9.95 -6.59 2.73
C VAL A 130 8.60 -7.26 2.42
N PRO A 131 7.50 -6.82 3.03
CA PRO A 131 6.19 -7.41 2.79
C PRO A 131 5.64 -6.96 1.44
N PHE A 132 4.84 -7.83 0.82
CA PHE A 132 4.13 -7.51 -0.42
C PHE A 132 2.64 -7.33 -0.17
N LEU A 133 1.99 -6.61 -1.08
CA LEU A 133 0.54 -6.40 -1.06
C LEU A 133 -0.17 -7.63 -1.65
N CYS A 134 -0.82 -8.41 -0.80
CA CYS A 134 -1.49 -9.66 -1.11
C CYS A 134 -2.89 -9.44 -1.73
N ILE A 135 -2.93 -8.86 -2.94
CA ILE A 135 -4.14 -8.71 -3.77
C ILE A 135 -3.85 -9.06 -5.23
N PRO A 136 -4.84 -9.53 -6.01
CA PRO A 136 -4.73 -9.66 -7.45
C PRO A 136 -4.31 -8.33 -8.11
N GLY A 137 -3.49 -8.41 -9.15
CA GLY A 137 -2.92 -7.26 -9.84
C GLY A 137 -1.59 -6.75 -9.28
N VAL A 138 -1.04 -7.40 -8.25
CA VAL A 138 0.32 -7.17 -7.74
C VAL A 138 1.23 -8.32 -8.16
N ARG A 139 2.41 -8.02 -8.69
CA ARG A 139 3.36 -9.03 -9.19
C ARG A 139 3.66 -10.12 -8.15
N GLU A 140 4.05 -9.69 -6.96
CA GLU A 140 4.42 -10.59 -5.86
C GLU A 140 3.27 -11.49 -5.42
N TYR A 141 2.01 -11.04 -5.54
CA TYR A 141 0.85 -11.88 -5.26
C TYR A 141 0.77 -13.06 -6.24
N HIS A 142 0.95 -12.81 -7.54
CA HIS A 142 0.86 -13.85 -8.57
C HIS A 142 2.07 -14.79 -8.62
N GLU A 143 3.23 -14.36 -8.10
CA GLU A 143 4.44 -15.19 -7.98
C GLU A 143 4.47 -16.04 -6.70
N HIS A 144 3.66 -15.70 -5.70
CA HIS A 144 3.72 -16.36 -4.40
C HIS A 144 3.07 -17.76 -4.43
N PRO A 145 3.69 -18.82 -3.85
CA PRO A 145 3.20 -20.19 -3.93
C PRO A 145 1.78 -20.42 -3.40
N ALA A 146 1.33 -19.60 -2.45
CA ALA A 146 -0.05 -19.66 -1.93
C ALA A 146 -1.13 -19.28 -2.97
N HIS A 147 -0.72 -18.71 -4.12
CA HIS A 147 -1.60 -18.29 -5.21
C HIS A 147 -1.30 -19.02 -6.52
N SER A 148 -0.63 -20.19 -6.45
CA SER A 148 -0.37 -21.06 -7.60
C SER A 148 -1.69 -21.63 -8.15
N GLY A 149 -2.30 -20.91 -9.08
CA GLY A 149 -3.64 -21.22 -9.60
C GLY A 149 -4.44 -19.97 -9.96
N ASP A 150 -4.03 -18.80 -9.45
CA ASP A 150 -4.64 -17.51 -9.73
C ASP A 150 -3.75 -16.70 -10.68
N SER A 151 -3.80 -17.05 -11.98
CA SER A 151 -2.92 -16.44 -13.00
C SER A 151 -3.29 -14.99 -13.29
N TRP A 152 -2.29 -14.11 -13.39
CA TRP A 152 -2.46 -12.72 -13.82
C TRP A 152 -3.24 -12.58 -15.14
N LEU A 153 -3.11 -13.54 -16.07
CA LEU A 153 -3.82 -13.51 -17.34
C LEU A 153 -5.35 -13.53 -17.19
N LEU A 154 -5.87 -13.97 -16.04
CA LEU A 154 -7.30 -13.96 -15.73
C LEU A 154 -7.79 -12.58 -15.28
N HIS A 155 -6.89 -11.68 -14.86
CA HIS A 155 -7.20 -10.40 -14.22
C HIS A 155 -6.79 -9.17 -15.04
N LYS A 156 -5.88 -9.34 -16.01
CA LYS A 156 -5.27 -8.21 -16.72
C LYS A 156 -6.25 -7.31 -17.48
N ASP A 157 -7.44 -7.82 -17.81
CA ASP A 157 -8.48 -7.10 -18.54
C ASP A 157 -9.65 -6.64 -17.65
N SER A 158 -9.67 -6.97 -16.36
CA SER A 158 -10.73 -6.59 -15.40
C SER A 158 -10.42 -5.34 -14.58
N GLY A 159 -9.23 -4.77 -14.74
CA GLY A 159 -8.81 -3.50 -14.15
C GLY A 159 -7.94 -3.64 -12.90
N GLU A 160 -7.80 -4.85 -12.34
CA GLU A 160 -6.77 -5.16 -11.37
C GLU A 160 -5.39 -4.82 -11.96
N GLY A 161 -4.46 -4.35 -11.12
CA GLY A 161 -3.11 -3.97 -11.57
C GLY A 161 -3.04 -2.67 -12.38
N THR A 162 -4.14 -1.94 -12.58
CA THR A 162 -4.09 -0.55 -13.06
C THR A 162 -3.54 0.37 -11.96
N LEU A 163 -2.97 1.51 -12.35
CA LEU A 163 -2.41 2.47 -11.39
C LEU A 163 -3.48 2.92 -10.40
N TYR A 164 -4.66 3.28 -10.90
CA TYR A 164 -5.78 3.69 -10.05
C TYR A 164 -6.21 2.58 -9.09
N PHE A 165 -6.40 1.35 -9.57
CA PHE A 165 -6.82 0.23 -8.74
C PHE A 165 -5.87 0.02 -7.57
N LEU A 166 -4.56 -0.06 -7.84
CA LEU A 166 -3.54 -0.30 -6.82
C LEU A 166 -3.53 0.81 -5.77
N LEU A 167 -3.57 2.08 -6.19
CA LEU A 167 -3.61 3.21 -5.26
C LEU A 167 -4.91 3.27 -4.44
N ASP A 168 -6.05 2.91 -5.05
CA ASP A 168 -7.35 2.88 -4.36
C ASP A 168 -7.37 1.81 -3.26
N GLN A 169 -6.85 0.61 -3.54
CA GLN A 169 -6.73 -0.44 -2.54
C GLN A 169 -5.79 -0.02 -1.39
N ILE A 170 -4.62 0.52 -1.71
CA ILE A 170 -3.66 1.00 -0.70
C ILE A 170 -4.28 2.08 0.18
N HIS A 171 -4.98 3.04 -0.40
CA HIS A 171 -5.66 4.09 0.35
C HIS A 171 -6.80 3.54 1.21
N ARG A 172 -7.67 2.71 0.63
CA ARG A 172 -8.85 2.14 1.29
C ARG A 172 -8.49 1.37 2.55
N TYR A 173 -7.39 0.62 2.53
CA TYR A 173 -6.98 -0.21 3.68
C TYR A 173 -5.88 0.43 4.53
N GLY A 174 -5.04 1.29 3.97
CA GLY A 174 -3.89 1.87 4.65
C GLY A 174 -4.12 3.27 5.24
N VAL A 175 -5.00 4.06 4.63
CA VAL A 175 -5.19 5.48 4.99
C VAL A 175 -6.60 5.77 5.49
N GLN A 176 -7.63 5.34 4.75
CA GLN A 176 -9.03 5.62 5.07
C GLN A 176 -9.44 5.19 6.50
N PRO A 177 -8.94 4.07 7.07
CA PRO A 177 -9.28 3.68 8.44
C PRO A 177 -8.66 4.57 9.52
N ILE A 178 -7.75 5.49 9.18
CA ILE A 178 -7.11 6.40 10.14
C ILE A 178 -8.09 7.53 10.46
N ALA A 179 -8.65 7.50 11.66
CA ALA A 179 -9.71 8.44 12.08
C ALA A 179 -9.21 9.57 13.00
N ALA A 180 -8.18 9.33 13.81
CA ALA A 180 -7.69 10.29 14.79
C ALA A 180 -6.25 9.99 15.23
N TYR A 181 -5.59 10.99 15.81
CA TYR A 181 -4.37 10.78 16.58
C TYR A 181 -4.67 10.18 17.95
N ASN A 182 -3.83 9.26 18.39
CA ASN A 182 -3.78 8.86 19.79
C ASN A 182 -2.51 9.43 20.42
N VAL A 183 -2.65 10.49 21.22
CA VAL A 183 -1.53 11.15 21.90
C VAL A 183 -1.53 10.73 23.36
N VAL A 184 -0.56 9.91 23.75
CA VAL A 184 -0.36 9.51 25.16
C VAL A 184 0.79 10.35 25.74
N MET A 185 0.46 11.28 26.63
CA MET A 185 1.45 12.07 27.37
C MET A 185 1.72 11.42 28.73
N GLN A 186 2.96 10.99 28.97
CA GLN A 186 3.41 10.48 30.27
C GLN A 186 4.46 11.41 30.88
N PRO A 187 4.07 12.43 31.68
CA PRO A 187 5.03 13.28 32.34
C PRO A 187 5.74 12.50 33.46
N ILE A 188 7.07 12.41 33.39
CA ILE A 188 7.90 11.90 34.48
C ILE A 188 8.43 13.12 35.24
N ILE A 189 7.92 13.34 36.46
CA ILE A 189 8.43 14.38 37.36
C ILE A 189 9.55 13.74 38.19
N GLN A 190 10.80 14.17 37.94
CA GLN A 190 11.94 13.85 38.81
C GLN A 190 12.20 15.05 39.73
N TYR A 191 12.26 14.80 41.03
CA TYR A 191 12.70 15.81 42.00
C TYR A 191 14.23 15.84 41.99
N ALA A 192 14.81 17.04 41.90
CA ALA A 192 16.23 17.22 42.14
C ALA A 192 16.55 16.80 43.58
N GLN A 193 17.47 15.84 43.75
CA GLN A 193 18.10 15.64 45.06
C GLN A 193 18.95 16.88 45.33
N ASN A 194 18.42 17.79 46.15
CA ASN A 194 19.24 18.87 46.69
C ASN A 194 20.24 18.21 47.65
N GLU A 195 21.53 18.25 47.30
CA GLU A 195 22.62 17.92 48.22
C GLU A 195 22.50 18.83 49.45
N LEU A 196 22.48 18.21 50.63
CA LEU A 196 22.42 18.91 51.91
C LEU A 196 23.74 19.68 52.09
N PRO A 197 23.70 20.99 52.44
CA PRO A 197 24.92 21.71 52.79
C PRO A 197 25.50 21.16 54.10
N GLU A 198 26.81 20.90 54.09
CA GLU A 198 27.62 20.39 55.22
C GLU A 198 27.56 21.28 56.48
#